data_AF-A0A226DRI6-F1
#
_entry.id   AF-A0A226DRI6-F1
#
_cell.length_a   1.000
_cell.length_b   1.000
_cell.length_c   1.000
_cell.angle_alpha   90.00
_cell.angle_beta   90.00
_cell.angle_gamma   90.00
#
_symmetry.space_group_name_H-M   'P 1'
#
loop_
_entity.id
_entity.type
_entity.pdbx_description
1 polymer ?
#
loop_
_entity_poly.entity_id
_entity_poly.type
_entity_poly.pdbx_seq_one_letter_code
_entity_poly.pdbx_strand_id
1 'polypeptide(L)'
;MTDFETGLRNAFVNVFPQVTLRGCWFHFRQCNVKHMNGDPELRELMSTDPGWALELRKLIALSFVPKEEVVAAFDEVESSRPFLDNAEILERYIFNNTWIGGFDRRGNRKPPLFSIESWNCYDSVIQGLLKTNNFCEGFNNAFSSMLSAHHPTLDRFTQDLLKRQRLTECTMEQFLAGTTPKPSATEQKIAEKLKHSVDRYGTIPTLDFLRGAAYNFSI
;
A
#
# COMPACT_ATOMS: atom_id res chain seq x y z
N MET A 1 -11.29 0.01 -0.91
CA MET A 1 -9.88 0.31 -0.62
C MET A 1 -9.77 1.79 -0.30
N THR A 2 -9.07 2.17 0.76
CA THR A 2 -8.92 3.57 1.18
C THR A 2 -7.45 3.87 1.45
N ASP A 3 -7.12 5.14 1.68
CA ASP A 3 -5.91 5.51 2.39
C ASP A 3 -6.00 5.10 3.89
N PHE A 4 -5.06 5.61 4.69
CA PHE A 4 -4.93 5.33 6.12
C PHE A 4 -5.55 6.44 6.99
N GLU A 5 -6.52 7.20 6.48
CA GLU A 5 -7.23 8.19 7.29
C GLU A 5 -8.28 7.52 8.20
N THR A 6 -8.08 7.59 9.52
CA THR A 6 -8.96 6.93 10.51
C THR A 6 -10.42 7.35 10.38
N GLY A 7 -10.70 8.62 10.10
CA GLY A 7 -12.07 9.13 9.93
C GLY A 7 -12.81 8.46 8.77
N LEU A 8 -12.19 8.44 7.59
CA LEU A 8 -12.72 7.78 6.40
C LEU A 8 -12.94 6.28 6.62
N ARG A 9 -11.96 5.61 7.23
CA ARG A 9 -12.03 4.17 7.51
C ARG A 9 -13.17 3.83 8.46
N ASN A 10 -13.33 4.59 9.54
CA ASN A 10 -14.43 4.41 10.49
C ASN A 10 -15.79 4.65 9.83
N ALA A 11 -15.92 5.68 9.00
CA ALA A 11 -17.15 5.94 8.24
C ALA A 11 -17.50 4.77 7.31
N PHE A 12 -16.52 4.20 6.59
CA PHE A 12 -16.75 3.05 5.72
C PHE A 12 -17.23 1.81 6.48
N VAL A 13 -16.59 1.46 7.59
CA VAL A 13 -16.98 0.30 8.40
C VAL A 13 -18.37 0.49 9.00
N ASN A 14 -18.71 1.72 9.43
CA ASN A 14 -20.02 2.04 9.98
C ASN A 14 -21.15 1.91 8.94
N VAL A 15 -20.92 2.38 7.71
CA VAL A 15 -21.93 2.34 6.64
C VAL A 15 -22.00 0.98 5.94
N PHE A 16 -20.86 0.30 5.81
CA PHE A 16 -20.72 -0.96 5.09
C PHE A 16 -20.05 -2.03 5.97
N PRO A 17 -20.72 -2.53 7.02
CA PRO A 17 -20.09 -3.41 8.01
C PRO A 17 -19.63 -4.76 7.45
N GLN A 18 -20.17 -5.17 6.30
CA GLN A 18 -19.85 -6.45 5.66
C GLN A 18 -18.64 -6.36 4.71
N VAL A 19 -18.05 -5.18 4.47
CA VAL A 19 -16.94 -5.05 3.54
C VAL A 19 -15.60 -5.28 4.22
N THR A 20 -14.70 -5.97 3.54
CA THR A 20 -13.30 -6.04 3.95
C THR A 20 -12.59 -4.75 3.55
N LEU A 21 -12.28 -3.90 4.53
CA LEU A 21 -11.59 -2.65 4.29
C LEU A 21 -10.08 -2.86 4.12
N ARG A 22 -9.62 -2.80 2.87
CA ARG A 22 -8.18 -2.83 2.51
C ARG A 22 -7.60 -1.42 2.37
N GLY A 23 -6.40 -1.22 2.87
CA GLY A 23 -5.57 -0.05 2.64
C GLY A 23 -4.94 -0.08 1.25
N CYS A 24 -4.73 1.10 0.68
CA CYS A 24 -4.03 1.27 -0.58
C CYS A 24 -2.52 1.11 -0.38
N TRP A 25 -1.92 0.17 -1.10
CA TRP A 25 -0.47 -0.09 -1.02
C TRP A 25 0.38 1.11 -1.43
N PHE A 26 -0.09 1.91 -2.40
CA PHE A 26 0.60 3.15 -2.79
C PHE A 26 0.68 4.12 -1.61
N HIS A 27 -0.43 4.31 -0.88
CA HIS A 27 -0.46 5.16 0.31
C HIS A 27 0.35 4.58 1.46
N PHE A 28 0.32 3.26 1.67
CA PHE A 28 1.19 2.56 2.63
C PHE A 28 2.67 2.80 2.33
N ARG A 29 3.09 2.64 1.08
CA ARG A 29 4.46 2.94 0.68
C ARG A 29 4.77 4.43 0.89
N GLN A 30 3.89 5.31 0.40
CA GLN A 30 4.13 6.75 0.43
C GLN A 30 4.24 7.30 1.86
N CYS A 31 3.41 6.84 2.80
CA CYS A 31 3.49 7.31 4.18
C CYS A 31 4.79 6.85 4.86
N ASN A 32 5.23 5.62 4.61
CA ASN A 32 6.51 5.12 5.10
C ASN A 32 7.70 5.90 4.51
N VAL A 33 7.69 6.16 3.21
CA VAL A 33 8.71 6.99 2.54
C VAL A 33 8.73 8.41 3.09
N LYS A 34 7.57 9.02 3.33
CA LYS A 34 7.48 10.36 3.94
C LYS A 34 8.06 10.37 5.36
N HIS A 35 7.79 9.33 6.15
CA HIS A 35 8.33 9.21 7.50
C HIS A 35 9.86 9.07 7.47
N MET A 36 10.39 8.16 6.66
CA MET A 36 11.84 7.97 6.50
C MET A 36 12.54 9.25 6.06
N ASN A 37 11.96 9.99 5.10
CA ASN A 37 12.53 11.26 4.62
C ASN A 37 12.31 12.45 5.55
N GLY A 38 11.40 12.32 6.53
CA GLY A 38 11.14 13.33 7.54
C GLY A 38 12.22 13.38 8.61
N ASP A 39 12.96 12.29 8.80
CA ASP A 39 14.15 12.22 9.64
C ASP A 39 15.40 12.60 8.80
N PRO A 40 16.11 13.70 9.12
CA PRO A 40 17.27 14.13 8.37
C PRO A 40 18.40 13.09 8.31
N GLU A 41 18.64 12.34 9.39
CA GLU A 41 19.71 11.34 9.46
C GLU A 41 19.36 10.12 8.62
N LEU A 42 18.11 9.64 8.69
CA LEU A 42 17.66 8.52 7.85
C LEU A 42 17.67 8.90 6.37
N ARG A 43 17.26 10.13 6.04
CA ARG A 43 17.31 10.63 4.68
C ARG A 43 18.74 10.70 4.15
N GLU A 44 19.67 11.22 4.93
CA GLU A 44 21.09 11.26 4.56
C GLU A 44 21.65 9.85 4.36
N LEU A 45 21.37 8.93 5.29
CA LEU A 45 21.78 7.53 5.22
C LEU A 45 21.27 6.83 3.96
N MET A 46 19.97 6.97 3.64
CA MET A 46 19.41 6.40 2.41
C MET A 46 20.01 7.00 1.14
N SER A 47 20.40 8.27 1.17
CA SER A 47 20.99 8.96 0.01
C SER A 47 22.46 8.60 -0.23
N THR A 48 23.18 8.25 0.84
CA THR A 48 24.63 7.97 0.82
C THR A 48 24.93 6.47 0.75
N ASP A 49 24.04 5.62 1.26
CA ASP A 49 24.18 4.17 1.25
C ASP A 49 22.96 3.49 0.59
N PRO A 50 23.09 3.03 -0.68
CA PRO A 50 22.04 2.27 -1.37
C PRO A 50 21.65 0.96 -0.67
N GLY A 51 22.54 0.39 0.15
CA GLY A 51 22.27 -0.78 0.98
C GLY A 51 21.21 -0.47 2.04
N TRP A 52 21.32 0.67 2.73
CA TRP A 52 20.30 1.11 3.69
C TRP A 52 18.95 1.41 3.05
N ALA A 53 18.96 2.03 1.86
CA ALA A 53 17.73 2.22 1.08
C ALA A 53 17.08 0.87 0.70
N LEU A 54 17.86 -0.20 0.55
CA LEU A 54 17.32 -1.55 0.33
C LEU A 54 16.80 -2.18 1.64
N GLU A 55 17.52 -2.06 2.76
CA GLU A 55 17.09 -2.58 4.05
C GLU A 55 15.76 -1.96 4.52
N LEU A 56 15.61 -0.64 4.40
CA LEU A 56 14.35 0.05 4.72
C LEU A 56 13.21 -0.33 3.75
N ARG A 57 13.53 -0.64 2.48
CA ARG A 57 12.52 -1.18 1.55
C ARG A 57 12.02 -2.57 1.93
N LYS A 58 12.83 -3.40 2.60
CA LYS A 58 12.36 -4.72 3.08
C LYS A 58 11.21 -4.57 4.08
N LEU A 59 11.22 -3.50 4.88
CA LEU A 59 10.12 -3.21 5.82
C LEU A 59 8.81 -2.93 5.07
N ILE A 60 8.84 -2.19 3.97
CA ILE A 60 7.68 -2.00 3.09
C ILE A 60 7.31 -3.33 2.39
N ALA A 61 8.30 -4.15 2.04
CA ALA A 61 8.10 -5.45 1.39
C ALA A 61 7.40 -6.49 2.27
N LEU A 62 7.36 -6.30 3.60
CA LEU A 62 6.55 -7.11 4.52
C LEU A 62 5.06 -7.14 4.13
N SER A 63 4.58 -6.12 3.39
CA SER A 63 3.22 -6.12 2.82
C SER A 63 2.97 -7.27 1.84
N PHE A 64 4.01 -7.98 1.40
CA PHE A 64 3.93 -9.12 0.50
C PHE A 64 4.31 -10.44 1.17
N VAL A 65 4.36 -10.51 2.50
CA VAL A 65 4.51 -11.74 3.28
C VAL A 65 3.11 -12.25 3.67
N PRO A 66 2.85 -13.58 3.74
CA PRO A 66 1.61 -14.09 4.32
C PRO A 66 1.30 -13.41 5.66
N LYS A 67 0.09 -12.91 5.85
CA LYS A 67 -0.28 -12.05 6.98
C LYS A 67 0.03 -12.67 8.34
N GLU A 68 -0.07 -14.00 8.46
CA GLU A 68 0.24 -14.77 9.67
C GLU A 68 1.74 -14.78 9.99
N GLU A 69 2.60 -14.65 8.99
CA GLU A 69 4.07 -14.74 9.09
C GLU A 69 4.75 -13.36 9.12
N VAL A 70 3.98 -12.27 8.98
CA VAL A 70 4.51 -10.89 8.91
C VAL A 70 5.33 -10.54 10.15
N VAL A 71 4.86 -10.92 11.34
CA VAL A 71 5.56 -10.63 12.60
C VAL A 71 6.88 -11.38 12.68
N ALA A 72 6.89 -12.67 12.36
CA ALA A 72 8.11 -13.48 12.33
C ALA A 72 9.12 -12.95 11.29
N ALA A 73 8.64 -12.58 10.10
CA ALA A 73 9.48 -11.99 9.07
C ALA A 73 10.04 -10.62 9.47
N PHE A 74 9.29 -9.81 10.22
CA PHE A 74 9.78 -8.57 10.78
C PHE A 74 10.87 -8.82 11.84
N ASP A 75 10.64 -9.77 12.75
CA ASP A 75 11.61 -10.11 13.80
C ASP A 75 12.95 -10.62 13.18
N GLU A 76 12.90 -11.33 12.04
CA GLU A 76 14.09 -11.70 11.25
C GLU A 76 14.83 -10.47 10.66
N VAL A 77 14.09 -9.47 10.19
CA VAL A 77 14.68 -8.21 9.68
C VAL A 77 15.35 -7.44 10.81
N GLU A 78 14.65 -7.28 11.94
CA GLU A 78 15.17 -6.62 13.15
C GLU A 78 16.43 -7.31 13.68
N SER A 79 16.48 -8.64 13.59
CA SER A 79 17.64 -9.46 13.99
C SER A 79 18.77 -9.53 12.94
N SER A 80 18.64 -8.84 11.81
CA SER A 80 19.70 -8.81 10.79
C SER A 80 20.81 -7.83 11.15
N ARG A 81 22.04 -8.08 10.69
CA ARG A 81 23.22 -7.27 11.05
C ARG A 81 23.03 -5.75 10.90
N PRO A 82 22.48 -5.22 9.78
CA PRO A 82 22.28 -3.78 9.63
C PRO A 82 21.49 -3.17 10.79
N PHE A 83 20.40 -3.82 11.23
CA PHE A 83 19.54 -3.31 12.28
C PHE A 83 20.04 -3.65 13.69
N LEU A 84 20.73 -4.76 13.90
CA LEU A 84 21.41 -5.04 15.17
C LEU A 84 22.52 -4.01 15.47
N ASP A 85 23.29 -3.64 14.44
CA ASP A 85 24.40 -2.69 14.58
C ASP A 85 23.91 -1.23 14.71
N ASN A 86 22.63 -0.96 14.38
CA ASN A 86 22.03 0.38 14.34
C ASN A 86 20.57 0.34 14.84
N ALA A 87 20.34 -0.26 16.00
CA ALA A 87 18.99 -0.52 16.53
C ALA A 87 18.14 0.75 16.68
N GLU A 88 18.78 1.88 16.95
CA GLU A 88 18.16 3.20 17.07
C GLU A 88 17.44 3.65 15.79
N ILE A 89 17.84 3.14 14.62
CA ILE A 89 17.18 3.45 13.34
C ILE A 89 15.74 2.94 13.33
N LEU A 90 15.50 1.71 13.80
CA LEU A 90 14.14 1.16 13.90
C LEU A 90 13.32 1.82 15.00
N GLU A 91 13.96 2.34 16.04
CA GLU A 91 13.25 3.11 17.07
C GLU A 91 12.77 4.47 16.54
N ARG A 92 13.61 5.17 15.76
CA ARG A 92 13.23 6.43 15.09
C ARG A 92 12.20 6.21 13.98
N TYR A 93 12.33 5.09 13.27
CA TYR A 93 11.36 4.66 12.27
C TYR A 93 10.21 3.93 12.97
N ILE A 94 9.20 4.67 13.45
CA ILE A 94 8.00 4.21 14.21
C ILE A 94 7.11 3.14 13.54
N PHE A 95 7.65 2.42 12.56
CA PHE A 95 7.11 1.26 11.89
C PHE A 95 6.55 0.24 12.87
N ASN A 96 7.30 -0.07 13.93
CA ASN A 96 6.90 -1.01 14.97
C ASN A 96 5.55 -0.62 15.59
N ASN A 97 5.38 0.63 16.04
CA ASN A 97 4.12 1.06 16.67
C ASN A 97 2.96 1.16 15.67
N THR A 98 3.27 1.48 14.41
CA THR A 98 2.25 1.79 13.40
C THR A 98 1.70 0.54 12.73
N TRP A 99 2.57 -0.42 12.39
CA TRP A 99 2.25 -1.53 11.46
C TRP A 99 2.37 -2.93 12.07
N ILE A 100 3.31 -3.15 13.00
CA ILE A 100 3.61 -4.48 13.56
C ILE A 100 3.03 -4.67 14.96
N GLY A 101 3.10 -3.63 15.79
CA GLY A 101 2.77 -3.65 17.21
C GLY A 101 4.04 -3.73 18.06
N GLY A 102 4.31 -2.69 18.85
CA GLY A 102 5.41 -2.68 19.83
C GLY A 102 5.09 -3.52 21.08
N PHE A 103 6.00 -3.56 22.06
CA PHE A 103 5.81 -4.33 23.29
C PHE A 103 5.33 -3.46 24.47
N ASP A 104 4.59 -4.06 25.42
CA ASP A 104 4.30 -3.47 26.72
C ASP A 104 5.42 -3.72 27.74
N ARG A 105 5.31 -3.13 28.94
CA ARG A 105 6.30 -3.31 30.01
C ARG A 105 6.42 -4.76 30.53
N ARG A 106 5.46 -5.62 30.17
CA ARG A 106 5.39 -7.04 30.55
C ARG A 106 5.87 -7.95 29.42
N GLY A 107 6.29 -7.39 28.28
CA GLY A 107 6.75 -8.14 27.11
C GLY A 107 5.62 -8.64 26.19
N ASN A 108 4.37 -8.21 26.38
CA ASN A 108 3.29 -8.57 25.47
C ASN A 108 3.26 -7.63 24.27
N ARG A 109 3.05 -8.18 23.07
CA ARG A 109 2.89 -7.36 21.86
C ARG A 109 1.56 -6.60 21.93
N LYS A 110 1.62 -5.29 21.76
CA LYS A 110 0.46 -4.39 21.66
C LYS A 110 -0.13 -4.46 20.25
N PRO A 111 -1.44 -4.25 20.09
CA PRO A 111 -2.02 -4.10 18.76
C PRO A 111 -1.39 -2.90 18.03
N PRO A 112 -1.05 -3.04 16.74
CA PRO A 112 -0.59 -1.92 15.92
C PRO A 112 -1.72 -0.89 15.72
N LEU A 113 -1.34 0.34 15.35
CA LEU A 113 -2.31 1.38 14.98
C LEU A 113 -3.19 0.94 13.80
N PHE A 114 -2.61 0.26 12.82
CA PHE A 114 -3.31 -0.37 11.71
C PHE A 114 -3.04 -1.88 11.68
N SER A 115 -4.09 -2.69 11.70
CA SER A 115 -3.96 -4.15 11.70
C SER A 115 -3.23 -4.65 10.45
N ILE A 116 -2.52 -5.79 10.55
CA ILE A 116 -1.74 -6.36 9.45
C ILE A 116 -2.63 -6.62 8.22
N GLU A 117 -3.83 -7.14 8.43
CA GLU A 117 -4.82 -7.42 7.40
C GLU A 117 -5.23 -6.18 6.61
N SER A 118 -5.11 -5.00 7.23
CA SER A 118 -5.51 -3.75 6.60
C SER A 118 -4.50 -3.25 5.57
N TRP A 119 -3.21 -3.53 5.71
CA TRP A 119 -2.16 -3.02 4.80
C TRP A 119 -1.45 -4.12 4.02
N ASN A 120 -1.62 -5.38 4.41
CA ASN A 120 -1.06 -6.53 3.70
C ASN A 120 -1.69 -6.70 2.31
N CYS A 121 -0.86 -7.14 1.37
CA CYS A 121 -1.16 -7.30 -0.04
C CYS A 121 -0.84 -8.70 -0.58
N TYR A 122 -0.44 -9.66 0.26
CA TYR A 122 -0.07 -11.02 -0.16
C TYR A 122 -1.22 -11.69 -0.93
N ASP A 123 -2.38 -11.84 -0.28
CA ASP A 123 -3.57 -12.44 -0.88
C ASP A 123 -4.01 -11.68 -2.14
N SER A 124 -3.90 -10.35 -2.13
CA SER A 124 -4.24 -9.51 -3.28
C SER A 124 -3.34 -9.79 -4.48
N VAL A 125 -2.04 -10.00 -4.28
CA VAL A 125 -1.10 -10.34 -5.36
C VAL A 125 -1.40 -11.73 -5.93
N ILE A 126 -1.57 -12.73 -5.05
CA ILE A 126 -1.84 -14.12 -5.47
C ILE A 126 -3.12 -14.21 -6.30
N GLN A 127 -4.19 -13.55 -5.83
CA GLN A 127 -5.52 -13.55 -6.44
C GLN A 127 -5.65 -12.55 -7.62
N GLY A 128 -4.61 -11.77 -7.93
CA GLY A 128 -4.66 -10.77 -9.00
C GLY A 128 -5.63 -9.61 -8.71
N LEU A 129 -5.88 -9.32 -7.43
CA LEU A 129 -6.72 -8.21 -7.00
C LEU A 129 -5.96 -6.88 -7.04
N LEU A 130 -6.73 -5.79 -7.07
CA LEU A 130 -6.20 -4.44 -7.02
C LEU A 130 -5.52 -4.16 -5.68
N LYS A 131 -4.35 -3.51 -5.75
CA LYS A 131 -3.54 -3.08 -4.60
C LYS A 131 -3.55 -1.56 -4.40
N THR A 132 -4.04 -0.82 -5.39
CA THR A 132 -4.09 0.64 -5.39
C THR A 132 -5.50 1.12 -5.71
N ASN A 133 -5.80 2.35 -5.32
CA ASN A 133 -7.05 3.05 -5.59
C ASN A 133 -7.00 3.85 -6.91
N ASN A 134 -6.10 3.50 -7.84
CA ASN A 134 -5.90 4.22 -9.11
C ASN A 134 -7.19 4.39 -9.91
N PHE A 135 -8.12 3.44 -9.84
CA PHE A 135 -9.43 3.56 -10.50
C PHE A 135 -10.26 4.71 -9.91
N CYS A 136 -10.30 4.84 -8.58
CA CYS A 136 -11.00 5.93 -7.91
C CYS A 136 -10.33 7.28 -8.19
N GLU A 137 -9.00 7.32 -8.14
CA GLU A 137 -8.24 8.54 -8.46
C GLU A 137 -8.41 8.95 -9.92
N GLY A 138 -8.37 7.99 -10.85
CA GLY A 138 -8.62 8.21 -12.27
C GLY A 138 -10.04 8.72 -12.53
N PHE A 139 -11.04 8.16 -11.84
CA PHE A 139 -12.42 8.65 -11.89
C PHE A 139 -12.51 10.11 -11.42
N ASN A 140 -11.93 10.42 -10.25
CA ASN A 140 -11.97 11.75 -9.66
C ASN A 140 -11.24 12.78 -10.54
N ASN A 141 -10.08 12.41 -11.09
CA ASN A 141 -9.31 13.25 -12.00
C ASN A 141 -10.06 13.52 -13.31
N ALA A 142 -10.68 12.50 -13.91
CA ALA A 142 -11.50 12.67 -15.10
C ALA A 142 -12.71 13.57 -14.83
N PHE A 143 -13.35 13.40 -13.67
CA PHE A 143 -14.48 14.24 -13.26
C PHE A 143 -14.05 15.69 -13.02
N SER A 144 -12.96 15.92 -12.27
CA SER A 144 -12.40 17.25 -12.04
C SER A 144 -11.97 17.94 -13.34
N SER A 145 -11.37 17.19 -14.27
CA SER A 145 -11.01 17.70 -15.59
C SER A 145 -12.25 18.09 -16.39
N MET A 146 -13.30 17.28 -16.35
CA MET A 146 -14.57 17.59 -17.02
C MET A 146 -15.23 18.85 -16.44
N LEU A 147 -15.22 19.00 -15.11
CA LEU A 147 -15.71 20.21 -14.45
C LEU A 147 -14.95 21.46 -14.92
N SER A 148 -13.63 21.36 -15.15
CA SER A 148 -12.78 22.46 -15.66
C SER A 148 -12.96 23.77 -14.89
N ALA A 149 -13.24 23.69 -13.59
CA ALA A 149 -13.46 24.81 -12.69
C ALA A 149 -13.30 24.37 -11.23
N HIS A 150 -12.70 25.21 -10.38
CA HIS A 150 -12.64 24.98 -8.92
C HIS A 150 -13.97 25.27 -8.22
N HIS A 151 -14.74 26.23 -8.75
CA HIS A 151 -16.04 26.64 -8.23
C HIS A 151 -17.05 26.75 -9.38
N PRO A 152 -17.53 25.61 -9.92
CA PRO A 152 -18.54 25.63 -10.98
C PRO A 152 -19.85 26.22 -10.44
N THR A 153 -20.62 26.90 -11.32
CA THR A 153 -22.00 27.26 -11.00
C THR A 153 -22.84 26.01 -10.80
N LEU A 154 -23.92 26.11 -10.03
CA LEU A 154 -24.80 24.97 -9.76
C LEU A 154 -25.31 24.32 -11.06
N ASP A 155 -25.67 25.13 -12.05
CA ASP A 155 -26.14 24.65 -13.35
C ASP A 155 -25.07 23.87 -14.11
N ARG A 156 -23.84 24.41 -14.18
CA ARG A 156 -22.70 23.73 -14.83
C ARG A 156 -22.36 22.43 -14.11
N PHE A 157 -22.28 22.48 -12.78
CA PHE A 157 -22.02 21.31 -11.96
C PHE A 157 -23.07 20.22 -12.20
N THR A 158 -24.34 20.58 -12.25
CA THR A 158 -25.45 19.64 -12.52
C THR A 158 -25.33 19.02 -13.91
N GLN A 159 -25.03 19.82 -14.93
CA GLN A 159 -24.83 19.34 -16.30
C GLN A 159 -23.65 18.37 -16.40
N ASP A 160 -22.53 18.69 -15.76
CA ASP A 160 -21.34 17.85 -15.70
C ASP A 160 -21.60 16.56 -14.92
N LEU A 161 -22.37 16.62 -13.82
CA LEU A 161 -22.79 15.43 -13.07
C LEU A 161 -23.61 14.48 -13.95
N LEU A 162 -24.63 15.00 -14.66
CA LEU A 162 -25.45 14.22 -15.59
C LEU A 162 -24.61 13.64 -16.73
N LYS A 163 -23.63 14.39 -17.24
CA LYS A 163 -22.68 13.89 -18.23
C LYS A 163 -21.83 12.75 -17.66
N ARG A 164 -21.36 12.85 -16.41
CA ARG A 164 -20.58 11.77 -15.77
C ARG A 164 -21.42 10.51 -15.58
N GLN A 165 -22.67 10.67 -15.16
CA GLN A 165 -23.61 9.57 -15.01
C GLN A 165 -23.78 8.81 -16.33
N ARG A 166 -24.10 9.51 -17.42
CA ARG A 166 -24.26 8.89 -18.75
C ARG A 166 -23.02 8.12 -19.21
N LEU A 167 -21.83 8.68 -19.00
CA LEU A 167 -20.57 7.99 -19.33
C LEU A 167 -20.36 6.73 -18.50
N THR A 168 -20.74 6.77 -17.22
CA THR A 168 -20.63 5.64 -16.30
C THR A 168 -21.62 4.54 -16.67
N GLU A 169 -22.87 4.88 -16.96
CA GLU A 169 -23.89 3.96 -17.47
C GLU A 169 -23.43 3.28 -18.77
N CYS A 170 -22.90 4.05 -19.73
CA CYS A 170 -22.34 3.48 -20.96
C CYS A 170 -21.19 2.50 -20.68
N THR A 171 -20.32 2.81 -19.71
CA THR A 171 -19.26 1.91 -19.28
C THR A 171 -19.83 0.62 -18.67
N MET A 172 -20.89 0.72 -17.87
CA MET A 172 -21.58 -0.45 -17.30
C MET A 172 -22.19 -1.33 -18.38
N GLU A 173 -22.85 -0.75 -19.38
CA GLU A 173 -23.38 -1.50 -20.53
C GLU A 173 -22.28 -2.20 -21.34
N GLN A 174 -21.14 -1.54 -21.52
CA GLN A 174 -19.97 -2.16 -22.15
C GLN A 174 -19.48 -3.37 -21.35
N PHE A 175 -19.44 -3.29 -20.02
CA PHE A 175 -19.12 -4.41 -19.15
C PHE A 175 -20.13 -5.55 -19.27
N LEU A 176 -21.44 -5.24 -19.30
CA LEU A 176 -22.50 -6.24 -19.50
C LEU A 176 -22.37 -6.92 -20.87
N ALA A 177 -21.94 -6.18 -21.90
CA ALA A 177 -21.62 -6.72 -23.22
C ALA A 177 -20.29 -7.52 -23.27
N GLY A 178 -19.60 -7.68 -22.14
CA GLY A 178 -18.36 -8.45 -22.03
C GLY A 178 -17.07 -7.66 -22.31
N THR A 179 -17.16 -6.34 -22.43
CA THR A 179 -15.97 -5.48 -22.59
C THR A 179 -15.28 -5.33 -21.23
N THR A 180 -14.03 -5.76 -21.14
CA THR A 180 -13.19 -5.57 -19.94
C THR A 180 -12.08 -4.56 -20.21
N PRO A 181 -11.85 -3.56 -19.34
CA PRO A 181 -10.68 -2.69 -19.42
C PRO A 181 -9.42 -3.55 -19.39
N LYS A 182 -8.58 -3.42 -20.42
CA LYS A 182 -7.28 -4.07 -20.44
C LYS A 182 -6.27 -3.16 -19.75
N PRO A 183 -5.61 -3.61 -18.67
CA PRO A 183 -4.48 -2.87 -18.12
C PRO A 183 -3.40 -2.73 -19.19
N SER A 184 -2.57 -1.69 -19.08
CA SER A 184 -1.47 -1.49 -20.01
C SER A 184 -0.49 -2.66 -19.96
N ALA A 185 0.23 -2.91 -21.05
CA ALA A 185 1.25 -3.97 -21.10
C ALA A 185 2.32 -3.78 -20.00
N THR A 186 2.62 -2.54 -19.63
CA THR A 186 3.54 -2.21 -18.54
C THR A 186 2.99 -2.62 -17.18
N GLU A 187 1.73 -2.30 -16.88
CA GLU A 187 1.08 -2.68 -15.62
C GLU A 187 0.97 -4.21 -15.48
N GLN A 188 0.66 -4.91 -16.57
CA GLN A 188 0.61 -6.38 -16.59
C GLN A 188 1.97 -6.98 -16.24
N LYS A 189 3.05 -6.54 -16.90
CA LYS A 189 4.41 -7.02 -16.61
C LYS A 189 4.84 -6.76 -15.17
N ILE A 190 4.49 -5.59 -14.61
CA ILE A 190 4.80 -5.27 -13.21
C ILE A 190 4.03 -6.20 -12.26
N ALA A 191 2.74 -6.44 -12.53
CA ALA A 191 1.92 -7.34 -11.73
C ALA A 191 2.42 -8.79 -11.78
N GLU A 192 2.79 -9.29 -12.97
CA GLU A 192 3.36 -10.64 -13.16
C GLU A 192 4.70 -10.79 -12.45
N LYS A 193 5.61 -9.82 -12.59
CA LYS A 193 6.92 -9.83 -11.92
C LYS A 193 6.77 -9.87 -10.40
N LEU A 194 5.87 -9.05 -9.85
CA LEU A 194 5.58 -9.05 -8.42
C LEU A 194 4.96 -10.39 -7.99
N LYS A 195 3.99 -10.93 -8.75
CA LYS A 195 3.39 -12.22 -8.47
C LYS A 195 4.41 -13.35 -8.42
N HIS A 196 5.30 -13.44 -9.40
CA HIS A 196 6.42 -14.39 -9.37
C HIS A 196 7.34 -14.20 -8.17
N SER A 197 7.54 -12.97 -7.70
CA SER A 197 8.30 -12.73 -6.47
C SER A 197 7.56 -13.27 -5.26
N VAL A 198 6.25 -13.04 -5.15
CA VAL A 198 5.40 -13.45 -4.02
C VAL A 198 5.20 -14.97 -3.96
N ASP A 199 5.03 -15.63 -5.12
CA ASP A 199 4.89 -17.10 -5.23
C ASP A 199 6.11 -17.87 -4.69
N ARG A 200 7.26 -17.21 -4.56
CA ARG A 200 8.49 -17.81 -4.02
C ARG A 200 8.57 -17.77 -2.49
N TYR A 201 7.61 -17.15 -1.81
CA TYR A 201 7.60 -17.15 -0.35
C TYR A 201 7.58 -18.59 0.19
N GLY A 202 8.41 -18.88 1.19
CA GLY A 202 8.59 -20.23 1.75
C GLY A 202 9.47 -21.17 0.92
N THR A 203 9.85 -20.81 -0.32
CA THR A 203 10.80 -21.59 -1.14
C THR A 203 12.24 -21.11 -1.00
N ILE A 204 12.44 -19.91 -0.48
CA ILE A 204 13.73 -19.24 -0.24
C ILE A 204 13.73 -18.62 1.16
N PRO A 205 14.91 -18.32 1.74
CA PRO A 205 14.99 -17.63 3.02
C PRO A 205 14.19 -16.32 3.04
N THR A 206 13.56 -15.99 4.17
CA THR A 206 12.69 -14.82 4.33
C THR A 206 13.39 -13.51 3.94
N LEU A 207 14.64 -13.32 4.38
CA LEU A 207 15.42 -12.12 4.04
C LEU A 207 15.73 -12.01 2.53
N ASP A 208 15.91 -13.14 1.84
CA ASP A 208 16.12 -13.16 0.39
C ASP A 208 14.82 -12.87 -0.37
N PHE A 209 13.71 -13.40 0.14
CA PHE A 209 12.38 -13.06 -0.35
C PHE A 209 12.11 -11.56 -0.26
N LEU A 210 12.30 -10.97 0.93
CA LEU A 210 12.06 -9.55 1.17
C LEU A 210 12.94 -8.67 0.28
N ARG A 211 14.19 -9.06 0.07
CA ARG A 211 15.11 -8.40 -0.86
C ARG A 211 14.60 -8.45 -2.30
N GLY A 212 14.14 -9.62 -2.75
CA GLY A 212 13.55 -9.81 -4.08
C GLY A 212 12.29 -8.95 -4.27
N ALA A 213 11.40 -8.95 -3.28
CA ALA A 213 10.20 -8.13 -3.28
C ALA A 213 10.53 -6.63 -3.31
N ALA A 214 11.51 -6.19 -2.52
CA ALA A 214 11.98 -4.80 -2.46
C ALA A 214 12.54 -4.27 -3.80
N TYR A 215 13.06 -5.13 -4.69
CA TYR A 215 13.49 -4.71 -6.03
C TYR A 215 12.34 -4.39 -6.99
N ASN A 216 11.08 -4.64 -6.61
CA ASN A 216 9.92 -4.31 -7.44
C ASN A 216 9.41 -2.88 -7.23
N PHE A 217 9.99 -2.12 -6.30
CA PHE A 217 9.63 -0.73 -6.06
C PHE A 217 10.81 0.11 -5.54
N SER A 218 10.74 1.42 -5.74
CA SER A 218 11.70 2.38 -5.17
C SER A 218 11.17 2.97 -3.86
N ILE A 219 11.99 3.72 -3.13
CA ILE A 219 11.56 4.63 -2.06
C ILE A 219 12.09 6.03 -2.35
#